data_AF-A0A1W9U4E4-F1
#
_entry.id   AF-A0A1W9U4E4-F1
#
_cell.length_a   1.000
_cell.length_b   1.000
_cell.length_c   1.000
_cell.angle_alpha   90.00
_cell.angle_beta   90.00
_cell.angle_gamma   90.00
#
_symmetry.space_group_name_H-M   'P 1'
#
loop_
_entity.id
_entity.type
_entity.pdbx_description
1 polymer ?
#
loop_
_entity_poly.entity_id
_entity_poly.type
_entity_poly.pdbx_seq_one_letter_code
_entity_poly.pdbx_strand_id
1 'polypeptide(L)'
;MVIRLVFLSIILLTASGVFAVCNGMESCVSCHAGCITSQNYSTDHGALHQPAFYMPDFVLAPHQMISLITQILSGGVGYSYDAQIAPRVVHFEDGEKLGNLFEKYCGSCHRVLTDKYGGLGSGVQAPNLSGLLSEFYPANYKNNQRWNADGVRIWVKNPRKIRPLTMMPPQIVNEQELVKLVDDTWGHD
;
A
#
# COMPACT_ATOMS: atom_id res chain seq x y z
N MET A 1 31.48 -28.37 23.42
CA MET A 1 30.56 -27.42 24.06
C MET A 1 30.97 -26.03 23.61
N VAL A 2 30.27 -25.46 22.63
CA VAL A 2 30.53 -24.10 22.13
C VAL A 2 29.20 -23.38 22.13
N ILE A 3 29.03 -22.48 23.09
CA ILE A 3 27.93 -21.54 23.16
C ILE A 3 28.28 -20.42 22.17
N ARG A 4 27.48 -20.24 21.11
CA ARG A 4 27.49 -19.03 20.30
C ARG A 4 26.22 -18.25 20.58
N LEU A 5 26.32 -17.29 21.49
CA LEU A 5 25.46 -16.11 21.50
C LEU A 5 25.83 -15.26 20.29
N VAL A 6 24.89 -15.04 19.38
CA VAL A 6 24.97 -13.96 18.39
C VAL A 6 23.67 -13.16 18.49
N PHE A 7 23.71 -12.13 19.33
CA PHE A 7 22.92 -10.93 19.17
C PHE A 7 23.92 -9.82 18.89
N LEU A 8 23.87 -9.22 17.70
CA LEU A 8 24.24 -7.81 17.58
C LEU A 8 23.42 -7.19 16.45
N SER A 9 22.43 -6.42 16.89
CA SER A 9 21.64 -5.50 16.13
C SER A 9 22.53 -4.53 15.35
N ILE A 10 22.30 -4.40 14.05
CA ILE A 10 22.79 -3.26 13.27
C ILE A 10 21.55 -2.42 12.93
N ILE A 11 21.21 -1.51 13.84
CA ILE A 11 20.42 -0.32 13.50
C ILE A 11 21.46 0.71 13.06
N LEU A 12 21.68 0.84 11.74
CA LEU A 12 22.38 2.01 11.22
C LEU A 12 21.38 3.18 11.25
N LEU A 13 21.39 3.94 12.36
CA LEU A 13 20.89 5.31 12.36
C LEU A 13 21.90 6.16 11.60
N THR A 14 21.75 6.27 10.28
CA THR A 14 22.28 7.41 9.55
C THR A 14 21.22 8.51 9.59
N ALA A 15 21.63 9.71 9.97
CA ALA A 15 20.79 10.89 9.83
C ALA A 15 20.30 10.99 8.37
N SER A 16 18.98 11.15 8.20
CA SER A 16 18.22 11.15 6.94
C SER A 16 17.73 9.76 6.48
N GLY A 17 16.45 9.48 6.73
CA GLY A 17 15.71 8.39 6.10
C GLY A 17 15.34 7.23 7.04
N VAL A 18 14.05 7.09 7.35
CA VAL A 18 13.50 5.86 7.92
C VAL A 18 13.23 4.89 6.78
N PHE A 19 14.02 3.83 6.67
CA PHE A 19 13.83 2.77 5.66
C PHE A 19 12.97 1.65 6.24
N ALA A 20 11.86 1.31 5.57
CA ALA A 20 11.13 0.07 5.86
C ALA A 20 11.32 -0.93 4.71
N VAL A 21 11.61 -2.15 5.12
CA VAL A 21 12.02 -3.30 4.31
C VAL A 21 10.76 -4.16 4.15
N CYS A 22 10.13 -4.12 2.97
CA CYS A 22 8.83 -4.73 2.72
C CYS A 22 8.87 -5.85 1.66
N ASN A 23 8.42 -7.07 1.93
CA ASN A 23 8.46 -8.17 0.95
C ASN A 23 7.26 -8.16 -0.03
N GLY A 24 7.27 -7.31 -1.06
CA GLY A 24 6.18 -7.24 -2.06
C GLY A 24 4.93 -6.48 -1.59
N MET A 25 4.16 -5.86 -2.49
CA MET A 25 2.90 -5.17 -2.11
C MET A 25 1.71 -6.15 -1.99
N GLU A 26 1.98 -7.37 -1.53
CA GLU A 26 1.05 -8.50 -1.58
C GLU A 26 0.53 -8.93 -0.20
N SER A 27 0.87 -8.27 0.91
CA SER A 27 0.22 -8.56 2.19
C SER A 27 0.54 -7.52 3.27
N CYS A 28 -0.24 -7.51 4.36
CA CYS A 28 0.13 -6.77 5.58
C CYS A 28 1.48 -7.23 6.13
N VAL A 29 1.79 -8.54 6.07
CA VAL A 29 3.07 -9.10 6.54
C VAL A 29 4.23 -8.53 5.74
N SER A 30 4.03 -8.27 4.45
CA SER A 30 5.05 -7.70 3.61
C SER A 30 5.52 -6.34 4.11
N CYS A 31 4.63 -5.44 4.52
CA CYS A 31 5.03 -4.13 5.08
C CYS A 31 5.41 -4.17 6.57
N HIS A 32 4.97 -5.19 7.31
CA HIS A 32 5.09 -5.27 8.76
C HIS A 32 6.06 -6.37 9.27
N ALA A 33 6.75 -7.09 8.37
CA ALA A 33 7.72 -8.14 8.74
C ALA A 33 8.85 -7.64 9.66
N GLY A 34 9.17 -6.35 9.63
CA GLY A 34 10.12 -5.70 10.55
C GLY A 34 9.51 -5.11 11.85
N CYS A 35 8.19 -5.07 11.99
CA CYS A 35 7.52 -4.49 13.17
C CYS A 35 7.31 -5.48 14.33
N ILE A 36 7.43 -6.79 14.07
CA ILE A 36 7.12 -7.85 15.05
C ILE A 36 8.14 -7.88 16.21
N THR A 37 9.30 -7.24 16.07
CA THR A 37 10.37 -7.27 17.09
C THR A 37 10.37 -6.08 18.07
N SER A 38 9.48 -5.09 17.92
CA SER A 38 9.39 -3.98 18.88
C SER A 38 8.24 -4.20 19.87
N GLN A 39 8.57 -4.25 21.17
CA GLN A 39 7.69 -4.56 22.28
C GLN A 39 6.58 -3.51 22.52
N ASN A 40 5.63 -3.34 21.62
CA ASN A 40 4.42 -2.54 21.85
C ASN A 40 3.20 -3.26 21.29
N TYR A 41 2.64 -4.20 22.06
CA TYR A 41 1.40 -4.93 21.77
C TYR A 41 0.16 -4.03 21.54
N SER A 42 0.30 -2.71 21.68
CA SER A 42 -0.75 -1.70 21.54
C SER A 42 -0.83 -1.04 20.15
N THR A 43 0.08 -1.30 19.21
CA THR A 43 0.14 -0.57 17.93
C THR A 43 -0.64 -1.19 16.77
N ASP A 44 -0.85 -2.50 16.76
CA ASP A 44 -1.40 -3.20 15.58
C ASP A 44 -2.93 -3.04 15.47
N HIS A 45 -3.64 -3.06 16.60
CA HIS A 45 -5.06 -2.74 16.63
C HIS A 45 -5.28 -1.26 16.27
N GLY A 46 -4.43 -0.36 16.78
CA GLY A 46 -4.49 1.07 16.47
C GLY A 46 -4.31 1.37 14.98
N ALA A 47 -3.35 0.73 14.31
CA ALA A 47 -3.10 0.92 12.88
C ALA A 47 -4.24 0.37 11.99
N LEU A 48 -4.97 -0.65 12.43
CA LEU A 48 -6.15 -1.16 11.71
C LEU A 48 -7.42 -0.31 11.93
N HIS A 49 -7.52 0.39 13.05
CA HIS A 49 -8.59 1.38 13.31
C HIS A 49 -8.28 2.77 12.74
N GLN A 50 -7.01 3.14 12.70
CA GLN A 50 -6.49 4.40 12.17
C GLN A 50 -5.34 4.09 11.22
N PRO A 51 -5.65 3.79 9.95
CA PRO A 51 -4.64 3.44 8.94
C PRO A 51 -3.52 4.47 8.86
N ALA A 52 -2.29 4.00 8.71
CA ALA A 52 -1.14 4.84 8.43
C ALA A 52 -1.36 5.70 7.17
N PHE A 53 -0.56 6.75 7.00
CA PHE A 53 -0.81 7.77 5.97
C PHE A 53 -0.92 7.22 4.54
N TYR A 54 -0.23 6.14 4.16
CA TYR A 54 -0.40 5.51 2.84
C TYR A 54 -1.10 4.15 2.88
N MET A 55 -1.71 3.80 4.01
CA MET A 55 -2.52 2.58 4.16
C MET A 55 -3.98 2.84 3.75
N PRO A 56 -4.60 1.94 2.96
CA PRO A 56 -6.04 1.97 2.72
C PRO A 56 -6.85 1.75 3.99
N ASP A 57 -8.01 2.39 4.05
CA ASP A 57 -9.03 2.03 5.03
C ASP A 57 -9.84 0.86 4.49
N PHE A 58 -9.64 -0.32 5.09
CA PHE A 58 -10.31 -1.54 4.71
C PHE A 58 -11.70 -1.69 5.33
N VAL A 59 -12.11 -0.76 6.21
CA VAL A 59 -13.43 -0.75 6.87
C VAL A 59 -13.77 -2.10 7.51
N LEU A 60 -12.80 -2.67 8.24
CA LEU A 60 -12.95 -3.99 8.87
C LEU A 60 -13.95 -3.93 10.02
N ALA A 61 -14.92 -4.85 10.02
CA ALA A 61 -15.75 -5.07 11.19
C ALA A 61 -14.91 -5.63 12.36
N PRO A 62 -15.28 -5.39 13.64
CA PRO A 62 -14.47 -5.80 14.79
C PRO A 62 -14.07 -7.29 14.78
N HIS A 63 -14.98 -8.18 14.38
CA HIS A 63 -14.70 -9.61 14.28
C HIS A 63 -13.70 -9.95 13.16
N GLN A 64 -13.74 -9.24 12.03
CA GLN A 64 -12.79 -9.41 10.93
C GLN A 64 -11.39 -8.96 11.35
N MET A 65 -11.31 -7.88 12.14
CA MET A 65 -10.04 -7.39 12.68
C MET A 65 -9.40 -8.37 13.65
N ILE A 66 -10.17 -8.94 14.58
CA ILE A 66 -9.68 -9.98 15.50
C ILE A 66 -9.20 -11.21 14.73
N SER A 67 -9.96 -11.63 13.71
CA SER A 67 -9.57 -12.75 12.85
C SER A 67 -8.27 -12.46 12.10
N LEU A 68 -8.13 -11.26 11.52
CA LEU A 68 -6.92 -10.84 10.81
C LEU A 68 -5.71 -10.83 11.73
N ILE A 69 -5.81 -10.19 12.90
CA ILE A 69 -4.72 -10.13 13.90
C ILE A 69 -4.34 -11.55 14.33
N THR A 70 -5.33 -12.40 14.60
CA THR A 70 -5.09 -13.79 15.02
C THR A 70 -4.40 -14.59 13.92
N GLN A 71 -4.79 -14.41 12.66
CA GLN A 71 -4.13 -15.08 11.52
C GLN A 71 -2.69 -14.58 11.31
N ILE A 72 -2.45 -13.27 11.42
CA ILE A 72 -1.09 -12.69 11.35
C ILE A 72 -0.21 -13.26 12.46
N LEU A 73 -0.69 -13.26 13.70
CA LEU A 73 0.04 -13.80 14.84
C LEU A 73 0.28 -15.31 14.72
N SER A 74 -0.74 -16.07 14.29
CA SER A 74 -0.63 -17.53 14.14
C SER A 74 0.29 -17.92 12.98
N GLY A 75 0.28 -17.18 11.88
CA GLY A 75 1.15 -17.39 10.74
C GLY A 75 2.62 -17.05 11.02
N GLY A 76 2.88 -16.19 12.01
CA GLY A 76 4.24 -15.90 12.49
C GLY A 76 4.84 -17.01 13.37
N VAL A 77 4.01 -17.83 14.02
CA VAL A 77 4.48 -18.93 14.88
C VAL A 77 5.03 -20.06 14.00
N GLY A 78 6.36 -20.23 14.01
CA GLY A 78 7.04 -21.25 13.23
C GLY A 78 7.45 -20.81 11.82
N TYR A 79 7.24 -19.54 11.45
CA TYR A 79 7.77 -18.99 10.22
C TYR A 79 9.31 -18.91 10.31
N SER A 80 9.98 -19.70 9.47
CA SER A 80 11.43 -19.60 9.28
C SER A 80 11.68 -18.53 8.22
N TYR A 81 12.42 -17.48 8.58
CA TYR A 81 12.84 -16.44 7.64
C TYR A 81 13.59 -17.06 6.46
N ASP A 82 12.97 -17.06 5.28
CA ASP A 82 13.65 -17.41 4.04
C ASP A 82 14.48 -16.22 3.57
N ALA A 83 15.80 -16.32 3.73
CA ALA A 83 16.74 -15.30 3.29
C ALA A 83 16.75 -15.08 1.76
N GLN A 84 16.07 -15.93 0.98
CA GLN A 84 15.94 -15.77 -0.47
C GLN A 84 14.85 -14.76 -0.87
N ILE A 85 13.91 -14.41 0.01
CA ILE A 85 12.93 -13.36 -0.28
C ILE A 85 13.60 -12.01 -0.04
N ALA A 86 14.07 -11.40 -1.13
CA ALA A 86 14.67 -10.08 -1.08
C ALA A 86 13.63 -9.04 -0.63
N PRO A 87 13.94 -8.24 0.39
CA PRO A 87 13.05 -7.17 0.78
C PRO A 87 12.96 -6.07 -0.26
N ARG A 88 11.74 -5.66 -0.59
CA ARG A 88 11.50 -4.44 -1.37
C ARG A 88 11.62 -3.24 -0.45
N VAL A 89 12.50 -2.32 -0.81
CA VAL A 89 12.58 -1.03 -0.14
C VAL A 89 11.37 -0.21 -0.58
N VAL A 90 10.53 0.18 0.38
CA VAL A 90 9.42 1.08 0.11
C VAL A 90 9.82 2.46 0.60
N HIS A 91 9.82 3.43 -0.31
CA HIS A 91 10.11 4.82 0.02
C HIS A 91 8.83 5.49 0.54
N PHE A 92 8.80 5.82 1.82
CA PHE A 92 7.71 6.61 2.43
C PHE A 92 7.91 8.11 2.26
N GLU A 93 9.11 8.52 1.82
CA GLU A 93 9.47 9.90 1.53
C GLU A 93 9.19 10.24 0.06
N ASP A 94 9.10 11.54 -0.19
CA ASP A 94 8.83 12.16 -1.48
C ASP A 94 9.96 11.86 -2.49
N GLY A 95 9.88 10.75 -3.24
CA GLY A 95 10.72 10.50 -4.41
C GLY A 95 10.54 11.61 -5.47
N GLU A 96 11.37 11.68 -6.52
CA GLU A 96 11.26 12.76 -7.53
C GLU A 96 9.83 12.88 -8.10
N LYS A 97 9.08 13.86 -7.57
CA LYS A 97 7.65 14.10 -7.87
C LYS A 97 7.42 14.82 -9.20
N LEU A 98 8.47 15.44 -9.74
CA LEU A 98 8.40 16.32 -10.90
C LEU A 98 8.03 15.53 -12.16
N GLY A 99 6.79 15.72 -12.63
CA GLY A 99 6.29 15.12 -13.87
C GLY A 99 5.54 13.79 -13.72
N ASN A 100 5.29 13.32 -12.50
CA ASN A 100 4.49 12.11 -12.29
C ASN A 100 3.00 12.37 -12.63
N LEU A 101 2.42 11.50 -13.46
CA LEU A 101 1.03 11.66 -13.93
C LEU A 101 -0.01 11.48 -12.82
N PHE A 102 0.27 10.67 -11.79
CA PHE A 102 -0.60 10.51 -10.64
C PHE A 102 -0.69 11.82 -9.85
N GLU A 103 0.43 12.46 -9.55
CA GLU A 103 0.44 13.75 -8.85
C GLU A 103 -0.34 14.81 -9.63
N LYS A 104 -0.13 14.86 -10.95
CA LYS A 104 -0.80 15.80 -11.86
C LYS A 104 -2.33 15.66 -11.86
N TYR A 105 -2.85 14.42 -11.88
CA TYR A 105 -4.28 14.16 -12.11
C TYR A 105 -5.06 13.68 -10.88
N CYS A 106 -4.39 13.13 -9.87
CA CYS A 106 -5.03 12.41 -8.76
C CYS A 106 -4.53 12.86 -7.38
N GLY A 107 -3.28 13.29 -7.25
CA GLY A 107 -2.59 13.53 -5.98
C GLY A 107 -3.20 14.61 -5.08
N SER A 108 -4.00 15.53 -5.65
CA SER A 108 -4.71 16.56 -4.90
C SER A 108 -5.89 16.03 -4.08
N CYS A 109 -6.44 14.86 -4.44
CA CYS A 109 -7.58 14.24 -3.75
C CYS A 109 -7.25 12.87 -3.17
N HIS A 110 -6.36 12.13 -3.84
CA HIS A 110 -5.96 10.78 -3.49
C HIS A 110 -4.52 10.73 -3.02
N ARG A 111 -4.21 9.64 -2.33
CA ARG A 111 -2.86 9.20 -1.99
C ARG A 111 -2.67 7.75 -2.48
N VAL A 112 -1.44 7.38 -2.79
CA VAL A 112 -1.08 6.04 -3.25
C VAL A 112 0.36 5.70 -2.87
N LEU A 113 0.61 4.46 -2.53
CA LEU A 113 1.93 3.88 -2.37
C LEU A 113 2.25 3.06 -3.63
N THR A 114 3.34 3.41 -4.30
CA THR A 114 3.80 2.77 -5.53
C THR A 114 5.15 2.08 -5.31
N ASP A 115 5.43 1.02 -6.08
CA ASP A 115 6.73 0.35 -6.05
C ASP A 115 7.85 1.29 -6.54
N LYS A 116 7.57 2.08 -7.58
CA LYS A 116 8.59 2.85 -8.32
C LYS A 116 8.96 4.19 -7.68
N TYR A 117 7.98 4.89 -7.12
CA TYR A 117 8.16 6.26 -6.62
C TYR A 117 7.89 6.40 -5.12
N GLY A 118 7.50 5.31 -4.46
CA GLY A 118 7.06 5.39 -3.08
C GLY A 118 5.70 6.07 -2.94
N GLY A 119 5.52 6.86 -1.88
CA GLY A 119 4.30 7.60 -1.61
C GLY A 119 4.08 8.77 -2.57
N LEU A 120 2.90 8.81 -3.20
CA LEU A 120 2.44 9.89 -4.06
C LEU A 120 1.09 10.44 -3.60
N GLY A 121 0.88 11.73 -3.83
CA GLY A 121 -0.33 12.44 -3.45
C GLY A 121 -0.43 12.73 -1.97
N SER A 122 -1.14 13.81 -1.65
CA SER A 122 -1.35 14.28 -0.28
C SER A 122 -2.83 14.52 0.05
N GLY A 123 -3.71 14.33 -0.94
CA GLY A 123 -5.14 14.47 -0.78
C GLY A 123 -5.73 13.42 0.15
N VAL A 124 -6.63 13.88 1.02
CA VAL A 124 -7.37 13.04 1.99
C VAL A 124 -8.89 13.10 1.76
N GLN A 125 -9.32 13.80 0.71
CA GLN A 125 -10.72 14.00 0.39
C GLN A 125 -11.32 12.78 -0.34
N ALA A 126 -10.48 11.90 -0.88
CA ALA A 126 -10.88 10.69 -1.58
C ALA A 126 -10.11 9.46 -1.05
N PRO A 127 -10.57 8.23 -1.36
CA PRO A 127 -9.96 7.02 -0.82
C PRO A 127 -8.49 6.88 -1.19
N ASN A 128 -7.73 6.26 -0.30
CA ASN A 128 -6.37 5.82 -0.61
C ASN A 128 -6.41 4.74 -1.71
N LEU A 129 -5.53 4.86 -2.71
CA LEU A 129 -5.46 3.98 -3.87
C LEU A 129 -4.27 3.02 -3.85
N SER A 130 -3.52 2.93 -2.73
CA SER A 130 -2.45 1.95 -2.55
C SER A 130 -2.96 0.54 -2.81
N GLY A 131 -2.29 -0.17 -3.72
CA GLY A 131 -2.65 -1.54 -4.08
C GLY A 131 -3.98 -1.69 -4.81
N LEU A 132 -4.53 -0.64 -5.45
CA LEU A 132 -5.85 -0.67 -6.13
C LEU A 132 -6.09 -1.92 -6.99
N LEU A 133 -5.06 -2.38 -7.72
CA LEU A 133 -5.15 -3.53 -8.62
C LEU A 133 -4.82 -4.88 -7.96
N SER A 134 -4.49 -4.88 -6.67
CA SER A 134 -4.17 -6.10 -5.93
C SER A 134 -5.42 -6.83 -5.45
N GLU A 135 -5.24 -8.10 -5.06
CA GLU A 135 -6.29 -8.87 -4.42
C GLU A 135 -6.61 -8.42 -2.98
N PHE A 136 -5.82 -7.53 -2.41
CA PHE A 136 -6.05 -7.03 -1.04
C PHE A 136 -6.91 -5.79 -1.03
N TYR A 137 -7.00 -5.06 -2.15
CA TYR A 137 -7.87 -3.90 -2.24
C TYR A 137 -9.35 -4.30 -2.17
N PRO A 138 -10.22 -3.51 -1.50
CA PRO A 138 -11.65 -3.80 -1.44
C PRO A 138 -12.26 -3.98 -2.83
N ALA A 139 -13.05 -5.06 -2.99
CA ALA A 139 -13.79 -5.34 -4.22
C ALA A 139 -15.02 -4.42 -4.33
N ASN A 140 -14.75 -3.14 -4.58
CA ASN A 140 -15.75 -2.08 -4.62
C ASN A 140 -15.91 -1.46 -6.01
N TYR A 141 -15.38 -2.10 -7.07
CA TYR A 141 -15.70 -1.73 -8.45
C TYR A 141 -17.19 -2.04 -8.75
N LYS A 142 -17.59 -2.04 -10.03
CA LYS A 142 -18.94 -2.40 -10.48
C LYS A 142 -19.34 -3.77 -9.95
N ASN A 143 -20.55 -3.88 -9.38
CA ASN A 143 -21.12 -5.15 -8.89
C ASN A 143 -20.19 -5.91 -7.91
N ASN A 144 -19.49 -5.20 -7.03
CA ASN A 144 -18.53 -5.76 -6.07
C ASN A 144 -17.37 -6.54 -6.73
N GLN A 145 -17.01 -6.18 -7.96
CA GLN A 145 -15.83 -6.73 -8.62
C GLN A 145 -14.55 -6.04 -8.10
N ARG A 146 -13.41 -6.67 -8.36
CA ARG A 146 -12.09 -6.07 -8.15
C ARG A 146 -11.77 -5.08 -9.27
N TRP A 147 -10.90 -4.13 -8.96
CA TRP A 147 -10.35 -3.24 -9.97
C TRP A 147 -9.33 -3.97 -10.83
N ASN A 148 -9.26 -3.57 -12.10
CA ASN A 148 -8.21 -3.95 -13.03
C ASN A 148 -7.84 -2.72 -13.86
N ALA A 149 -6.78 -2.82 -14.66
CA ALA A 149 -6.29 -1.72 -15.48
C ALA A 149 -7.41 -1.11 -16.36
N ASP A 150 -8.24 -1.94 -17.02
CA ASP A 150 -9.37 -1.49 -17.82
C ASP A 150 -10.42 -0.71 -17.03
N GLY A 151 -10.77 -1.20 -15.85
CA GLY A 151 -11.71 -0.57 -14.93
C GLY A 151 -11.23 0.82 -14.51
N VAL A 152 -9.93 0.96 -14.20
CA VAL A 152 -9.30 2.26 -13.91
C VAL A 152 -9.36 3.17 -15.13
N ARG A 153 -9.01 2.67 -16.32
CA ARG A 153 -9.07 3.47 -17.56
C ARG A 153 -10.46 4.02 -17.84
N ILE A 154 -11.50 3.20 -17.69
CA ILE A 154 -12.89 3.62 -17.86
C ILE A 154 -13.28 4.64 -16.78
N TRP A 155 -12.91 4.39 -15.54
CA TRP A 155 -13.21 5.24 -14.39
C TRP A 155 -12.59 6.62 -14.50
N VAL A 156 -11.31 6.72 -14.86
CA VAL A 156 -10.59 7.99 -15.00
C VAL A 156 -11.23 8.86 -16.10
N LYS A 157 -11.59 8.26 -17.24
CA LYS A 157 -12.23 8.99 -18.34
C LYS A 157 -13.65 9.44 -18.04
N ASN A 158 -14.45 8.60 -17.39
CA ASN A 158 -15.82 8.95 -17.03
C ASN A 158 -16.31 8.12 -15.84
N PRO A 159 -16.08 8.59 -14.60
CA PRO A 159 -16.39 7.83 -13.40
C PRO A 159 -17.91 7.64 -13.24
N ARG A 160 -18.72 8.54 -13.81
CA ARG A 160 -20.19 8.45 -13.78
C ARG A 160 -20.76 7.29 -14.60
N LYS A 161 -19.97 6.65 -15.47
CA LYS A 161 -20.36 5.39 -16.14
C LYS A 161 -20.43 4.21 -15.18
N ILE A 162 -19.69 4.25 -14.08
CA ILE A 162 -19.61 3.16 -13.10
C ILE A 162 -20.37 3.55 -11.83
N ARG A 163 -20.21 4.79 -11.37
CA ARG A 163 -20.93 5.33 -10.21
C ARG A 163 -21.59 6.66 -10.58
N PRO A 164 -22.87 6.68 -10.98
CA PRO A 164 -23.54 7.88 -11.50
C PRO A 164 -23.49 9.10 -10.58
N LEU A 165 -23.48 8.88 -9.26
CA LEU A 165 -23.49 9.92 -8.24
C LEU A 165 -22.09 10.29 -7.70
N THR A 166 -21.02 9.81 -8.33
CA THR A 166 -19.66 10.17 -7.90
C THR A 166 -19.37 11.65 -8.10
N MET A 167 -18.70 12.24 -7.12
CA MET A 167 -18.21 13.62 -7.17
C MET A 167 -16.91 13.75 -7.97
N MET A 168 -16.21 12.63 -8.21
CA MET A 168 -14.99 12.64 -9.02
C MET A 168 -15.31 13.11 -10.45
N PRO A 169 -14.65 14.17 -10.95
CA PRO A 169 -14.84 14.61 -12.32
C PRO A 169 -14.09 13.66 -13.30
N PRO A 170 -14.56 13.55 -14.55
CA PRO A 170 -13.75 13.06 -15.66
C PRO A 170 -12.38 13.73 -15.71
N GLN A 171 -11.31 12.95 -15.80
CA GLN A 171 -9.96 13.50 -15.98
C GLN A 171 -9.68 13.71 -17.46
N ILE A 172 -9.13 14.87 -17.81
CA ILE A 172 -8.71 15.20 -19.18
C ILE A 172 -7.30 14.64 -19.37
N VAL A 173 -7.24 13.37 -19.74
CA VAL A 173 -5.98 12.63 -19.96
C VAL A 173 -6.06 11.93 -21.32
N ASN A 174 -4.98 11.98 -22.10
CA ASN A 174 -4.94 11.28 -23.37
C ASN A 174 -4.64 9.78 -23.17
N GLU A 175 -4.81 8.95 -24.21
CA GLU A 175 -4.64 7.50 -24.08
C GLU A 175 -3.23 7.08 -23.65
N GLN A 176 -2.19 7.75 -24.15
CA GLN A 176 -0.80 7.41 -23.85
C GLN A 176 -0.46 7.75 -22.40
N GLU A 177 -0.87 8.93 -21.94
CA GLU A 177 -0.76 9.32 -20.54
C GLU A 177 -1.57 8.40 -19.63
N LEU A 178 -2.74 7.94 -20.07
CA LEU A 178 -3.59 7.07 -19.26
C LEU A 178 -2.98 5.67 -19.09
N VAL A 179 -2.40 5.10 -20.14
CA VAL A 179 -1.64 3.84 -20.04
C VAL A 179 -0.48 4.03 -19.09
N LYS A 180 0.34 5.07 -19.31
CA LYS A 180 1.49 5.37 -18.47
C LYS A 180 1.10 5.61 -17.01
N LEU A 181 -0.01 6.30 -16.74
CA LEU A 181 -0.53 6.53 -15.39
C LEU A 181 -0.82 5.21 -14.68
N VAL A 182 -1.52 4.29 -15.35
CA VAL A 182 -1.86 3.00 -14.74
C VAL A 182 -0.60 2.17 -14.50
N ASP A 183 0.29 2.08 -15.48
CA ASP A 183 1.51 1.28 -15.40
C ASP A 183 2.49 1.81 -14.36
N ASP A 184 2.76 3.12 -14.32
CA ASP A 184 3.69 3.70 -13.35
C ASP A 184 3.15 3.66 -11.91
N THR A 185 1.82 3.57 -11.72
CA THR A 185 1.21 3.64 -10.39
C THR A 185 0.93 2.24 -9.82
N TRP A 186 0.45 1.31 -10.65
CA TRP A 186 0.03 -0.03 -10.23
C TRP A 186 0.56 -1.15 -11.13
N GLY A 187 1.40 -0.85 -12.11
CA GLY A 187 2.13 -1.86 -12.85
C GLY A 187 3.14 -2.54 -11.93
N HIS A 188 3.21 -3.87 -12.03
CA HIS A 188 4.24 -4.66 -11.38
C HIS A 188 5.16 -5.19 -12.50
N ASP A 189 6.45 -4.90 -12.40
CA ASP A 189 7.49 -5.52 -13.24
C ASP A 189 7.63 -7.02 -12.93
#